data_AF-H5TIZ3-F1
#
_entry.id   AF-H5TIZ3-F1
#
_cell.length_a   1.000
_cell.length_b   1.000
_cell.length_c   1.000
_cell.angle_alpha   90.00
_cell.angle_beta   90.00
_cell.angle_gamma   90.00
#
_symmetry.space_group_name_H-M   'P 1'
#
loop_
_entity.id
_entity.type
_entity.pdbx_description
1 polymer ?
#
loop_
_entity_poly.entity_id
_entity_poly.type
_entity_poly.pdbx_seq_one_letter_code
_entity_poly.pdbx_strand_id
1 'polypeptide(L)'
;MTPPPADVFGARGAHVPAPATVHDALPDTLLRRVKQYSGRLATEAVHSMADQLPYFSDLDAAQRASVQLVVQTAVVNFVEWIQDPEGNVKFTVQAFQVVPQDLARRISLLQTVEMVRVAMEFFEKWLPLLARNDAQLRALTESVLRYGREIGFAAASIYASAAESRGAWDSRLEALVVDAVVRGDSGPQLMSRAAALNWDSDAPATVIIGAPPPEQNVSVPLAIHNTAKQYDRAALSVVQGSMLVAIVSGPIVTSDDFGLALLGHFADAPVVIGPTMPNLTAAHASATEAMAAMAAVDGWPNAPRPVHSVELLPERALNGDHSAITALIDTLVRPLAKGGPTLATTLETYLDAGGSVEACARELFIHPNTVRYRLKKIAELTGRDPTHSRDGYVLRIAATVGRLTHFKNETSSRAT
;
A
#
# COMPACT_ATOMS: atom_id res chain seq x y z
N MET A 1 -18.39 -13.15 22.18
CA MET A 1 -17.07 -13.67 22.62
C MET A 1 -16.84 -14.99 21.91
N THR A 2 -16.22 -14.90 20.75
CA THR A 2 -15.78 -16.04 19.93
C THR A 2 -14.32 -16.33 20.28
N PRO A 3 -13.89 -17.60 20.39
CA PRO A 3 -12.51 -17.95 20.70
C PRO A 3 -11.56 -17.55 19.55
N PRO A 4 -10.26 -17.36 19.81
CA PRO A 4 -9.29 -17.05 18.76
C PRO A 4 -9.17 -18.24 17.79
N PRO A 5 -8.86 -17.99 16.49
CA PRO A 5 -8.77 -19.04 15.49
C PRO A 5 -7.60 -19.99 15.79
N ALA A 6 -7.82 -21.26 15.51
CA ALA A 6 -6.88 -22.35 15.69
C ALA A 6 -5.61 -22.18 14.84
N ASP A 7 -4.50 -22.72 15.38
CA ASP A 7 -3.16 -22.88 14.81
C ASP A 7 -3.13 -22.87 13.26
N VAL A 8 -2.56 -21.81 12.66
CA VAL A 8 -2.26 -21.72 11.22
C VAL A 8 -1.00 -22.51 10.85
N PHE A 9 -0.24 -22.97 11.84
CA PHE A 9 0.90 -23.88 11.63
C PHE A 9 0.43 -25.32 11.76
N GLY A 10 -0.07 -25.88 10.64
CA GLY A 10 -0.22 -27.32 10.51
C GLY A 10 1.10 -28.05 10.78
N ALA A 11 1.00 -29.31 11.22
CA ALA A 11 2.09 -30.21 11.65
C ALA A 11 3.14 -30.54 10.58
N ARG A 12 3.83 -29.52 10.04
CA ARG A 12 4.88 -29.63 9.03
C ARG A 12 6.07 -28.71 9.33
N GLY A 13 6.40 -28.53 10.61
CA GLY A 13 7.81 -28.43 10.99
C GLY A 13 8.37 -29.84 10.85
N ALA A 14 9.37 -30.05 10.00
CA ALA A 14 9.95 -31.37 9.74
C ALA A 14 10.39 -32.03 11.05
N HIS A 15 9.56 -32.93 11.55
CA HIS A 15 9.81 -33.76 12.73
C HIS A 15 10.87 -34.79 12.31
N VAL A 16 12.15 -34.43 12.43
CA VAL A 16 13.23 -35.40 12.43
C VAL A 16 13.47 -35.78 13.90
N PRO A 17 13.11 -37.00 14.34
CA PRO A 17 13.31 -37.42 15.72
C PRO A 17 14.79 -37.30 16.07
N ALA A 18 15.10 -36.86 17.30
CA ALA A 18 16.46 -37.00 17.80
C ALA A 18 16.76 -38.51 17.89
N PRO A 19 17.90 -39.01 17.40
CA PRO A 19 18.22 -40.41 17.61
C PRO A 19 18.32 -40.63 19.13
N ALA A 20 17.69 -41.71 19.63
CA ALA A 20 17.68 -42.10 21.05
C ALA A 20 19.10 -42.11 21.68
N THR A 21 20.13 -42.16 20.84
CA THR A 21 21.55 -42.13 21.17
C THR A 21 22.06 -40.81 21.79
N VAL A 22 21.38 -39.67 21.63
CA VAL A 22 21.88 -38.39 22.19
C VAL A 22 21.74 -38.34 23.71
N HIS A 23 20.60 -38.81 24.24
CA HIS A 23 20.36 -38.91 25.68
C HIS A 23 21.27 -39.93 26.36
N ASP A 24 21.43 -41.11 25.73
CA ASP A 24 22.30 -42.17 26.25
C ASP A 24 23.78 -41.76 26.28
N ALA A 25 24.19 -40.84 25.41
CA ALA A 25 25.57 -40.34 25.32
C ALA A 25 25.90 -39.22 26.32
N LEU A 26 24.91 -38.45 26.80
CA LEU A 26 25.11 -37.23 27.59
C LEU A 26 24.62 -37.40 29.05
N PRO A 27 25.51 -37.76 30.00
CA PRO A 27 25.12 -37.97 31.39
C PRO A 27 24.75 -36.66 32.12
N ASP A 28 23.82 -36.73 33.08
CA ASP A 28 23.38 -35.58 33.90
C ASP A 28 24.52 -34.82 34.61
N THR A 29 25.64 -35.50 34.86
CA THR A 29 26.84 -34.89 35.46
C THR A 29 27.54 -33.93 34.50
N LEU A 30 27.51 -34.21 33.20
CA LEU A 30 28.01 -33.34 32.14
C LEU A 30 27.08 -32.12 31.98
N LEU A 31 25.76 -32.35 31.92
CA LEU A 31 24.75 -31.28 31.81
C LEU A 31 24.80 -30.32 33.00
N ARG A 32 24.94 -30.84 34.23
CA ARG A 32 25.15 -30.01 35.43
C ARG A 32 26.42 -29.16 35.36
N ARG A 33 27.50 -29.70 34.77
CA ARG A 33 28.75 -28.95 34.58
C ARG A 33 28.56 -27.81 33.59
N VAL A 34 27.89 -28.06 32.46
CA VAL A 34 27.55 -27.00 31.49
C VAL A 34 26.72 -25.92 32.15
N LYS A 35 25.70 -26.30 32.94
CA LYS A 35 24.86 -25.35 33.69
C LYS A 35 25.66 -24.52 34.70
N GLN A 36 26.62 -25.13 35.41
CA GLN A 36 27.48 -24.45 36.38
C GLN A 36 28.42 -23.42 35.74
N TYR A 37 28.94 -23.69 34.53
CA TYR A 37 29.81 -22.77 33.80
C TYR A 37 29.07 -21.80 32.88
N SER A 38 27.74 -21.90 32.76
CA SER A 38 26.92 -21.11 31.84
C SER A 38 27.18 -19.60 31.88
N GLY A 39 27.31 -19.02 33.08
CA GLY A 39 27.59 -17.59 33.24
C GLY A 39 28.95 -17.18 32.67
N ARG A 40 30.00 -17.98 32.92
CA ARG A 40 31.34 -17.71 32.38
C ARG A 40 31.38 -17.88 30.86
N LEU A 41 30.72 -18.92 30.35
CA LEU A 41 30.64 -19.19 28.91
C LEU A 41 29.91 -18.07 28.17
N ALA A 42 28.84 -17.55 28.76
CA ALA A 42 28.13 -16.42 28.20
C ALA A 42 29.02 -15.17 28.12
N THR A 43 29.81 -14.88 29.17
CA THR A 43 30.77 -13.77 29.15
C THR A 43 31.86 -13.95 28.10
N GLU A 44 32.45 -15.14 27.98
CA GLU A 44 33.48 -15.43 26.98
C GLU A 44 32.91 -15.41 25.55
N ALA A 45 31.69 -15.90 25.34
CA ALA A 45 30.99 -15.81 24.05
C ALA A 45 30.72 -14.35 23.64
N VAL A 46 30.30 -13.50 24.57
CA VAL A 46 30.11 -12.06 24.33
C VAL A 46 31.44 -11.36 24.04
N HIS A 47 32.52 -11.74 24.74
CA HIS A 47 33.85 -11.23 24.43
C HIS A 47 34.28 -11.61 23.00
N SER A 48 34.02 -12.86 22.60
CA SER A 48 34.25 -13.33 21.23
C SER A 48 33.44 -12.54 20.19
N MET A 49 32.20 -12.11 20.51
CA MET A 49 31.44 -11.18 19.67
C MET A 49 32.11 -9.81 19.57
N ALA A 50 32.57 -9.25 20.69
CA ALA A 50 33.25 -7.96 20.73
C ALA A 50 34.56 -7.96 19.92
N ASP A 51 35.28 -9.08 19.92
CA ASP A 51 36.53 -9.23 19.18
C ASP A 51 36.32 -9.41 17.67
N GLN A 52 35.23 -10.06 17.26
CA GLN A 52 35.01 -10.47 15.87
C GLN A 52 34.03 -9.58 15.09
N LEU A 53 33.16 -8.84 15.78
CA LEU A 53 32.12 -8.01 15.17
C LEU A 53 32.44 -6.53 15.39
N PRO A 54 32.92 -5.80 14.36
CA PRO A 54 33.39 -4.41 14.51
C PRO A 54 32.34 -3.45 15.08
N TYR A 55 31.05 -3.65 14.77
CA TYR A 55 29.96 -2.80 15.26
C TYR A 55 29.61 -3.07 16.73
N PHE A 56 30.12 -4.14 17.33
CA PHE A 56 29.76 -4.52 18.70
C PHE A 56 30.30 -3.52 19.72
N SER A 57 31.44 -2.88 19.44
CA SER A 57 31.98 -1.78 20.26
C SER A 57 31.10 -0.53 20.24
N ASP A 58 30.31 -0.35 19.18
CA ASP A 58 29.45 0.81 18.99
C ASP A 58 28.11 0.67 19.73
N LEU A 59 27.82 -0.53 20.28
CA LEU A 59 26.65 -0.76 21.10
C LEU A 59 26.75 -0.04 22.44
N ASP A 60 25.66 0.61 22.83
CA ASP A 60 25.54 1.24 24.15
C ASP A 60 25.59 0.18 25.28
N ALA A 61 25.80 0.65 26.51
CA ALA A 61 25.94 -0.24 27.66
C ALA A 61 24.68 -1.10 27.92
N ALA A 62 23.49 -0.57 27.63
CA ALA A 62 22.22 -1.28 27.82
C ALA A 62 22.02 -2.36 26.77
N GLN A 63 22.41 -2.10 25.52
CA GLN A 63 22.41 -3.07 24.42
C GLN A 63 23.36 -4.22 24.71
N ARG A 64 24.60 -3.93 25.14
CA ARG A 64 25.58 -4.97 25.49
C ARG A 64 25.11 -5.83 26.67
N ALA A 65 24.54 -5.22 27.70
CA ALA A 65 23.96 -5.95 28.83
C ALA A 65 22.79 -6.85 28.39
N SER A 66 21.95 -6.37 27.46
CA SER A 66 20.84 -7.15 26.90
C SER A 66 21.32 -8.34 26.08
N VAL A 67 22.35 -8.16 25.24
CA VAL A 67 22.97 -9.27 24.49
C VAL A 67 23.55 -10.31 25.45
N GLN A 68 24.25 -9.87 26.50
CA GLN A 68 24.82 -10.79 27.49
C GLN A 68 23.74 -11.62 28.20
N LEU A 69 22.62 -11.00 28.57
CA LEU A 69 21.49 -11.69 29.18
C LEU A 69 20.89 -12.74 28.22
N VAL A 70 20.74 -12.39 26.94
CA VAL A 70 20.23 -13.30 25.91
C VAL A 70 21.16 -14.50 25.73
N VAL A 71 22.47 -14.29 25.62
CA VAL A 71 23.46 -15.36 25.49
C VAL A 71 23.45 -16.27 26.72
N GLN A 72 23.42 -15.69 27.93
CA GLN A 72 23.35 -16.46 29.18
C GLN A 72 22.08 -17.32 29.25
N THR A 73 20.94 -16.74 28.90
CA THR A 73 19.65 -17.44 28.85
C THR A 73 19.69 -18.57 27.82
N ALA A 74 20.28 -18.33 26.64
CA ALA A 74 20.44 -19.34 25.61
C ALA A 74 21.28 -20.54 26.09
N VAL A 75 22.35 -20.32 26.86
CA VAL A 75 23.18 -21.42 27.40
C VAL A 75 22.44 -22.22 28.46
N VAL A 76 21.65 -21.57 29.32
CA VAL A 76 20.84 -22.27 30.34
C VAL A 76 19.75 -23.09 29.66
N ASN A 77 19.02 -22.49 28.72
CA ASN A 77 17.96 -23.15 27.97
C ASN A 77 18.50 -24.31 27.11
N PHE A 78 19.74 -24.25 26.64
CA PHE A 78 20.36 -25.36 25.90
C PHE A 78 20.44 -26.64 26.75
N VAL A 79 20.82 -26.51 28.02
CA VAL A 79 20.92 -27.65 28.94
C VAL A 79 19.55 -28.27 29.17
N GLU A 80 18.51 -27.43 29.29
CA GLU A 80 17.12 -27.88 29.48
C GLU A 80 16.56 -28.49 28.19
N TRP A 81 16.89 -27.93 27.04
CA TRP A 81 16.52 -28.46 25.72
C TRP A 81 17.15 -29.84 25.43
N ILE A 82 18.40 -30.08 25.86
CA ILE A 82 18.99 -31.42 25.74
C ILE A 82 18.23 -32.46 26.57
N GLN A 83 17.62 -32.07 27.70
CA GLN A 83 16.89 -33.00 28.56
C GLN A 83 15.52 -33.39 28.01
N ASP A 84 14.94 -32.56 27.14
CA ASP A 84 13.69 -32.87 26.44
C ASP A 84 13.67 -32.26 25.00
N PRO A 85 14.39 -32.88 24.04
CA PRO A 85 14.50 -32.38 22.67
C PRO A 85 13.22 -32.59 21.84
N GLU A 86 12.36 -33.53 22.26
CA GLU A 86 11.05 -33.82 21.64
C GLU A 86 9.90 -33.10 22.35
N GLY A 87 10.17 -32.47 23.49
CA GLY A 87 9.26 -31.58 24.20
C GLY A 87 8.72 -30.49 23.29
N ASN A 88 7.44 -30.16 23.49
CA ASN A 88 6.68 -29.25 22.65
C ASN A 88 7.47 -27.94 22.40
N VAL A 89 7.93 -27.75 21.16
CA VAL A 89 8.75 -26.61 20.65
C VAL A 89 8.16 -25.23 21.02
N LYS A 90 6.88 -25.21 21.45
CA LYS A 90 6.21 -24.08 22.09
C LYS A 90 6.99 -23.50 23.29
N PHE A 91 7.75 -24.29 24.04
CA PHE A 91 8.58 -23.79 25.15
C PHE A 91 9.87 -23.09 24.69
N THR A 92 10.52 -23.56 23.63
CA THR A 92 11.78 -22.98 23.13
C THR A 92 11.53 -21.57 22.58
N VAL A 93 10.45 -21.39 21.81
CA VAL A 93 10.05 -20.07 21.28
C VAL A 93 9.63 -19.10 22.40
N GLN A 94 8.89 -19.54 23.42
CA GLN A 94 8.51 -18.70 24.56
C GLN A 94 9.70 -18.35 25.46
N ALA A 95 10.68 -19.24 25.61
CA ALA A 95 11.91 -18.97 26.37
C ALA A 95 12.81 -17.93 25.68
N PHE A 96 12.69 -17.77 24.35
CA PHE A 96 13.31 -16.70 23.57
C PHE A 96 12.44 -15.44 23.42
N GLN A 97 11.17 -15.44 23.85
CA GLN A 97 10.35 -14.22 23.97
C GLN A 97 10.85 -13.27 25.09
N VAL A 98 11.92 -13.65 25.80
CA VAL A 98 12.65 -12.80 26.75
C VAL A 98 13.70 -11.92 26.06
N VAL A 99 13.84 -11.97 24.73
CA VAL A 99 14.56 -10.90 24.00
C VAL A 99 13.81 -9.58 24.26
N PRO A 100 14.43 -8.57 24.87
CA PRO A 100 13.76 -7.29 25.10
C PRO A 100 13.27 -6.74 23.76
N GLN A 101 11.99 -6.34 23.65
CA GLN A 101 11.47 -5.70 22.44
C GLN A 101 12.29 -4.48 22.02
N ASP A 102 12.99 -3.86 22.97
CA ASP A 102 13.94 -2.77 22.73
C ASP A 102 15.16 -3.18 21.89
N LEU A 103 15.59 -4.44 21.95
CA LEU A 103 16.71 -4.96 21.15
C LEU A 103 16.32 -5.04 19.66
N ALA A 104 15.15 -5.59 19.36
CA ALA A 104 14.63 -5.70 17.98
C ALA A 104 14.29 -4.35 17.33
N ARG A 105 14.25 -3.26 18.11
CA ARG A 105 14.11 -1.89 17.60
C ARG A 105 15.43 -1.24 17.19
N ARG A 106 16.56 -1.70 17.74
CA ARG A 106 17.87 -1.02 17.62
C ARG A 106 18.97 -1.88 17.01
N ILE A 107 18.80 -3.19 16.99
CA ILE A 107 19.69 -4.14 16.32
C ILE A 107 18.97 -4.68 15.09
N SER A 108 19.69 -4.78 13.98
CA SER A 108 19.14 -5.33 12.74
C SER A 108 19.09 -6.87 12.76
N LEU A 109 18.25 -7.46 11.91
CA LEU A 109 18.23 -8.91 11.69
C LEU A 109 19.62 -9.41 11.26
N LEU A 110 20.31 -8.67 10.37
CA LEU A 110 21.66 -9.01 9.90
C LEU A 110 22.64 -9.13 11.08
N GLN A 111 22.71 -8.09 11.93
CA GLN A 111 23.57 -8.10 13.12
C GLN A 111 23.19 -9.22 14.10
N THR A 112 21.91 -9.56 14.20
CA THR A 112 21.46 -10.68 15.04
C THR A 112 21.96 -12.02 14.51
N VAL A 113 21.86 -12.24 13.19
CA VAL A 113 22.38 -13.47 12.54
C VAL A 113 23.89 -13.56 12.69
N GLU A 114 24.62 -12.46 12.54
CA GLU A 114 26.08 -12.41 12.73
C GLU A 114 26.49 -12.74 14.17
N MET A 115 25.79 -12.19 15.17
CA MET A 115 26.03 -12.52 16.58
C MET A 115 25.75 -14.01 16.89
N VAL A 116 24.64 -14.56 16.37
CA VAL A 116 24.34 -16.00 16.54
C VAL A 116 25.44 -16.86 15.90
N ARG A 117 25.93 -16.49 14.71
CA ARG A 117 27.03 -17.20 14.04
C ARG A 117 28.30 -17.22 14.89
N VAL A 118 28.72 -16.05 15.39
CA VAL A 118 29.93 -15.95 16.25
C VAL A 118 29.75 -16.72 17.56
N ALA A 119 28.55 -16.70 18.15
CA ALA A 119 28.27 -17.51 19.35
C ALA A 119 28.42 -19.01 19.06
N MET A 120 27.87 -19.48 17.94
CA MET A 120 27.96 -20.88 17.53
C MET A 120 29.42 -21.31 17.28
N GLU A 121 30.20 -20.49 16.56
CA GLU A 121 31.63 -20.74 16.33
C GLU A 121 32.43 -20.79 17.65
N PHE A 122 32.07 -19.95 18.62
CA PHE A 122 32.66 -20.00 19.97
C PHE A 122 32.33 -21.33 20.67
N PHE A 123 31.06 -21.74 20.70
CA PHE A 123 30.66 -22.98 21.34
C PHE A 123 31.28 -24.19 20.66
N GLU A 124 31.35 -24.23 19.33
CA GLU A 124 31.99 -25.31 18.56
C GLU A 124 33.44 -25.53 18.96
N LYS A 125 34.21 -24.44 19.18
CA LYS A 125 35.60 -24.52 19.69
C LYS A 125 35.68 -25.01 21.13
N TRP A 126 34.63 -24.80 21.92
CA TRP A 126 34.60 -25.16 23.33
C TRP A 126 34.13 -26.60 23.59
N LEU A 127 33.30 -27.17 22.71
CA LEU A 127 32.77 -28.53 22.83
C LEU A 127 33.81 -29.64 23.06
N PRO A 128 34.98 -29.66 22.37
CA PRO A 128 36.01 -30.67 22.60
C PRO A 128 36.56 -30.69 24.03
N LEU A 129 36.52 -29.57 24.74
CA LEU A 129 37.00 -29.46 26.12
C LEU A 129 36.05 -30.08 27.14
N LEU A 130 34.79 -30.31 26.74
CA LEU A 130 33.76 -30.91 27.59
C LEU A 130 33.63 -32.41 27.41
N ALA A 131 33.82 -32.88 26.19
CA ALA A 131 33.63 -34.29 25.84
C ALA A 131 34.77 -35.14 26.42
N ARG A 132 34.44 -36.30 26.98
CA ARG A 132 35.43 -37.28 27.44
C ARG A 132 35.74 -38.36 26.40
N ASN A 133 34.91 -38.46 25.36
CA ASN A 133 35.06 -39.43 24.27
C ASN A 133 34.40 -38.89 22.99
N ASP A 134 34.70 -39.55 21.86
CA ASP A 134 34.19 -39.14 20.54
C ASP A 134 32.67 -39.25 20.42
N ALA A 135 32.03 -40.15 21.16
CA ALA A 135 30.57 -40.29 21.16
C ALA A 135 29.90 -39.07 21.81
N GLN A 136 30.43 -38.60 22.95
CA GLN A 136 30.00 -37.38 23.62
C GLN A 136 30.26 -36.14 22.77
N LEU A 137 31.42 -36.08 22.11
CA LEU A 137 31.74 -34.96 21.23
C LEU A 137 30.75 -34.87 20.07
N ARG A 138 30.48 -35.99 19.38
CA ARG A 138 29.48 -36.04 18.29
C ARG A 138 28.09 -35.63 18.77
N ALA A 139 27.64 -36.17 19.91
CA ALA A 139 26.32 -35.86 20.46
C ALA A 139 26.19 -34.37 20.85
N LEU A 140 27.22 -33.78 21.46
CA LEU A 140 27.25 -32.36 21.80
C LEU A 140 27.26 -31.48 20.56
N THR A 141 28.07 -31.80 19.55
CA THR A 141 28.15 -31.04 18.30
C THR A 141 26.81 -31.08 17.56
N GLU A 142 26.18 -32.24 17.44
CA GLU A 142 24.86 -32.36 16.84
C GLU A 142 23.80 -31.53 17.60
N SER A 143 23.84 -31.59 18.94
CA SER A 143 22.93 -30.86 19.81
C SER A 143 23.09 -29.34 19.66
N VAL A 144 24.32 -28.83 19.68
CA VAL A 144 24.60 -27.39 19.51
C VAL A 144 24.18 -26.91 18.13
N LEU A 145 24.44 -27.68 17.07
CA LEU A 145 24.03 -27.31 15.70
C LEU A 145 22.50 -27.29 15.55
N ARG A 146 21.80 -28.27 16.12
CA ARG A 146 20.33 -28.31 16.10
C ARG A 146 19.73 -27.16 16.90
N TYR A 147 20.23 -26.92 18.11
CA TYR A 147 19.79 -25.82 18.95
C TYR A 147 20.10 -24.45 18.32
N GLY A 148 21.26 -24.27 17.70
CA GLY A 148 21.63 -23.05 16.97
C GLY A 148 20.67 -22.74 15.82
N ARG A 149 20.20 -23.78 15.09
CA ARG A 149 19.15 -23.63 14.08
C ARG A 149 17.82 -23.17 14.67
N GLU A 150 17.40 -23.72 15.80
CA GLU A 150 16.17 -23.27 16.50
C GLU A 150 16.28 -21.80 16.95
N ILE A 151 17.44 -21.39 17.48
CA ILE A 151 17.73 -19.98 17.82
C ILE A 151 17.60 -19.08 16.59
N GLY A 152 18.21 -19.49 15.46
CA GLY A 152 18.13 -18.75 14.21
C GLY A 152 16.70 -18.54 13.73
N PHE A 153 15.87 -19.59 13.74
CA PHE A 153 14.45 -19.48 13.37
C PHE A 153 13.63 -18.65 14.36
N ALA A 154 13.88 -18.77 15.66
CA ALA A 154 13.21 -17.95 16.67
C ALA A 154 13.53 -16.46 16.49
N ALA A 155 14.80 -16.12 16.24
CA ALA A 155 15.20 -14.75 15.94
C ALA A 155 14.53 -14.23 14.66
N ALA A 156 14.54 -15.01 13.58
CA ALA A 156 13.87 -14.66 12.33
C ALA A 156 12.36 -14.40 12.53
N SER A 157 11.68 -15.23 13.32
CA SER A 157 10.26 -15.07 13.63
C SER A 157 9.95 -13.78 14.41
N ILE A 158 10.81 -13.37 15.34
CA ILE A 158 10.63 -12.12 16.12
C ILE A 158 10.76 -10.90 15.20
N TYR A 159 11.79 -10.88 14.34
CA TYR A 159 11.96 -9.79 13.39
C TYR A 159 10.88 -9.76 12.31
N ALA A 160 10.44 -10.92 11.82
CA ALA A 160 9.31 -11.03 10.91
C ALA A 160 8.03 -10.47 11.54
N SER A 161 7.69 -10.87 12.78
CA SER A 161 6.52 -10.36 13.50
C SER A 161 6.62 -8.85 13.81
N ALA A 162 7.82 -8.34 14.14
CA ALA A 162 8.06 -6.91 14.32
C ALA A 162 7.92 -6.11 13.00
N ALA A 163 8.31 -6.70 11.87
CA ALA A 163 8.10 -6.10 10.54
C ALA A 163 6.61 -6.13 10.14
N GLU A 164 5.92 -7.25 10.35
CA GLU A 164 4.49 -7.40 10.08
C GLU A 164 3.64 -6.45 10.94
N SER A 165 3.94 -6.32 12.24
CA SER A 165 3.20 -5.41 13.12
C SER A 165 3.39 -3.94 12.77
N ARG A 166 4.59 -3.54 12.31
CA ARG A 166 4.84 -2.20 11.76
C ARG A 166 4.09 -1.97 10.45
N GLY A 167 4.18 -2.92 9.50
CA GLY A 167 3.42 -2.84 8.25
C GLY A 167 1.91 -2.76 8.49
N ALA A 168 1.38 -3.53 9.44
CA ALA A 168 -0.03 -3.49 9.82
C ALA A 168 -0.45 -2.18 10.50
N TRP A 169 0.47 -1.48 11.18
CA TRP A 169 0.22 -0.15 11.73
C TRP A 169 0.18 0.92 10.63
N ASP A 170 1.16 0.91 9.71
CA ASP A 170 1.20 1.81 8.56
C ASP A 170 -0.04 1.63 7.67
N SER A 171 -0.41 0.40 7.33
CA SER A 171 -1.61 0.14 6.52
C SER A 171 -2.91 0.59 7.20
N ARG A 172 -3.01 0.46 8.53
CA ARG A 172 -4.18 0.98 9.27
C ARG A 172 -4.20 2.51 9.26
N LEU A 173 -3.04 3.14 9.44
CA LEU A 173 -2.93 4.59 9.44
C LEU A 173 -3.22 5.16 8.04
N GLU A 174 -2.71 4.54 6.98
CA GLU A 174 -3.05 4.85 5.59
C GLU A 174 -4.55 4.77 5.36
N ALA A 175 -5.18 3.65 5.76
CA ALA A 175 -6.63 3.48 5.63
C ALA A 175 -7.43 4.59 6.34
N LEU A 176 -6.99 5.02 7.53
CA LEU A 176 -7.61 6.13 8.25
C LEU A 176 -7.44 7.49 7.55
N VAL A 177 -6.29 7.73 6.91
CA VAL A 177 -6.05 8.96 6.15
C VAL A 177 -6.88 8.97 4.86
N VAL A 178 -6.90 7.86 4.12
CA VAL A 178 -7.71 7.76 2.90
C VAL A 178 -9.20 7.86 3.21
N ASP A 179 -9.71 7.16 4.24
CA ASP A 179 -11.12 7.26 4.66
C ASP A 179 -11.49 8.70 5.07
N ALA A 180 -10.62 9.38 5.81
CA ALA A 180 -10.82 10.79 6.16
C ALA A 180 -10.90 11.70 4.93
N VAL A 181 -9.98 11.55 3.96
CA VAL A 181 -10.03 12.31 2.69
C VAL A 181 -11.30 12.00 1.89
N VAL A 182 -11.69 10.73 1.80
CA VAL A 182 -12.92 10.31 1.10
C VAL A 182 -14.16 10.92 1.75
N ARG A 183 -14.22 11.00 3.08
CA ARG A 183 -15.33 11.64 3.82
C ARG A 183 -15.30 13.17 3.81
N GLY A 184 -14.19 13.76 3.41
CA GLY A 184 -14.00 15.22 3.47
C GLY A 184 -13.66 15.73 4.87
N ASP A 185 -13.18 14.84 5.74
CA ASP A 185 -12.68 15.23 7.05
C ASP A 185 -11.48 16.16 6.85
N SER A 186 -11.49 17.27 7.58
CA SER A 186 -10.42 18.26 7.58
C SER A 186 -9.98 18.54 9.00
N GLY A 187 -8.70 18.89 9.17
CA GLY A 187 -8.18 19.37 10.45
C GLY A 187 -6.84 18.76 10.88
N PRO A 188 -6.37 19.13 12.09
CA PRO A 188 -5.02 18.79 12.54
C PRO A 188 -4.77 17.28 12.67
N GLN A 189 -5.81 16.49 12.93
CA GLN A 189 -5.67 15.04 13.06
C GLN A 189 -5.32 14.37 11.71
N LEU A 190 -5.95 14.80 10.61
CA LEU A 190 -5.61 14.31 9.27
C LEU A 190 -4.15 14.63 8.94
N MET A 191 -3.74 15.87 9.18
CA MET A 191 -2.38 16.34 8.92
C MET A 191 -1.34 15.59 9.76
N SER A 192 -1.61 15.38 11.05
CA SER A 192 -0.71 14.63 11.93
C SER A 192 -0.53 13.17 11.49
N ARG A 193 -1.60 12.52 11.02
CA ARG A 193 -1.54 11.14 10.51
C ARG A 193 -0.82 11.06 9.17
N ALA A 194 -1.10 12.01 8.26
CA ALA A 194 -0.42 12.10 6.98
C ALA A 194 1.10 12.34 7.14
N ALA A 195 1.48 13.26 8.04
CA ALA A 195 2.88 13.52 8.36
C ALA A 195 3.60 12.30 8.96
N ALA A 196 2.91 11.50 9.78
CA ALA A 196 3.47 10.25 10.31
C ALA A 196 3.75 9.20 9.21
N LEU A 197 3.10 9.32 8.04
CA LEU A 197 3.34 8.52 6.84
C LEU A 197 4.30 9.21 5.85
N ASN A 198 5.00 10.26 6.28
CA ASN A 198 5.88 11.10 5.46
C ASN A 198 5.18 11.75 4.25
N TRP A 199 3.87 11.98 4.32
CA TRP A 199 3.16 12.74 3.32
C TRP A 199 3.33 14.24 3.58
N ASP A 200 3.77 14.99 2.57
CA ASP A 200 3.79 16.46 2.61
C ASP A 200 2.37 17.01 2.45
N SER A 201 1.85 17.65 3.50
CA SER A 201 0.49 18.17 3.53
C SER A 201 0.18 19.19 2.44
N ASP A 202 1.18 19.95 2.01
CA ASP A 202 1.04 21.00 1.00
C ASP A 202 1.31 20.49 -0.43
N ALA A 203 1.74 19.23 -0.57
CA ALA A 203 1.91 18.63 -1.88
C ALA A 203 0.56 18.43 -2.58
N PRO A 204 0.48 18.73 -3.90
CA PRO A 204 -0.71 18.42 -4.68
C PRO A 204 -1.10 16.95 -4.58
N ALA A 205 -2.39 16.64 -4.64
CA ALA A 205 -2.89 15.29 -4.44
C ALA A 205 -3.93 14.92 -5.52
N THR A 206 -3.77 13.74 -6.12
CA THR A 206 -4.70 13.19 -7.12
C THR A 206 -5.19 11.84 -6.65
N VAL A 207 -6.50 11.59 -6.75
CA VAL A 207 -7.12 10.31 -6.40
C VAL A 207 -7.32 9.46 -7.66
N ILE A 208 -6.95 8.19 -7.58
CA ILE A 208 -7.21 7.17 -8.60
C ILE A 208 -7.98 6.01 -7.96
N ILE A 209 -9.00 5.52 -8.66
CA ILE A 209 -9.90 4.48 -8.18
C ILE A 209 -10.05 3.40 -9.23
N GLY A 210 -10.02 2.13 -8.83
CA GLY A 210 -10.33 0.99 -9.68
C GLY A 210 -10.60 -0.25 -8.84
N ALA A 211 -10.58 -1.43 -9.44
CA ALA A 211 -10.66 -2.69 -8.69
C ALA A 211 -9.25 -3.20 -8.31
N PRO A 212 -9.07 -3.77 -7.12
CA PRO A 212 -7.81 -4.42 -6.77
C PRO A 212 -7.65 -5.74 -7.56
N PRO A 213 -6.42 -6.16 -7.89
CA PRO A 213 -6.16 -7.46 -8.51
C PRO A 213 -6.61 -8.61 -7.57
N PRO A 214 -7.38 -9.61 -8.06
CA PRO A 214 -8.00 -10.63 -7.21
C PRO A 214 -7.03 -11.38 -6.28
N GLU A 215 -5.78 -11.57 -6.74
CA GLU A 215 -4.75 -12.34 -6.04
C GLU A 215 -3.92 -11.49 -5.05
N GLN A 216 -4.05 -10.15 -5.07
CA GLN A 216 -3.12 -9.24 -4.39
C GLN A 216 -3.81 -8.21 -3.47
N ASN A 217 -5.07 -8.43 -3.09
CA ASN A 217 -5.86 -7.49 -2.29
C ASN A 217 -5.17 -7.00 -1.00
N VAL A 218 -4.36 -7.85 -0.35
CA VAL A 218 -3.68 -7.49 0.91
C VAL A 218 -2.35 -6.77 0.66
N SER A 219 -1.67 -7.05 -0.44
CA SER A 219 -0.33 -6.53 -0.74
C SER A 219 -0.33 -5.31 -1.68
N VAL A 220 -1.43 -5.06 -2.40
CA VAL A 220 -1.51 -3.99 -3.40
C VAL A 220 -1.23 -2.59 -2.82
N PRO A 221 -1.64 -2.23 -1.58
CA PRO A 221 -1.31 -0.91 -1.05
C PRO A 221 0.19 -0.69 -0.87
N LEU A 222 0.90 -1.69 -0.37
CA LEU A 222 2.36 -1.66 -0.24
C LEU A 222 3.05 -1.59 -1.60
N ALA A 223 2.52 -2.29 -2.62
CA ALA A 223 3.05 -2.23 -3.98
C ALA A 223 2.92 -0.82 -4.58
N ILE A 224 1.76 -0.18 -4.40
CA ILE A 224 1.54 1.21 -4.81
C ILE A 224 2.50 2.16 -4.09
N HIS A 225 2.66 2.01 -2.77
CA HIS A 225 3.60 2.82 -1.99
C HIS A 225 5.04 2.70 -2.52
N ASN A 226 5.50 1.46 -2.77
CA ASN A 226 6.85 1.21 -3.29
C ASN A 226 7.04 1.79 -4.70
N THR A 227 6.04 1.67 -5.57
CA THR A 227 6.07 2.29 -6.90
C THR A 227 6.12 3.80 -6.81
N ALA A 228 5.29 4.44 -5.99
CA ALA A 228 5.35 5.89 -5.82
C ALA A 228 6.73 6.36 -5.35
N LYS A 229 7.29 5.68 -4.35
CA LYS A 229 8.64 5.97 -3.83
C LYS A 229 9.74 5.82 -4.90
N GLN A 230 9.63 4.84 -5.79
CA GLN A 230 10.58 4.66 -6.90
C GLN A 230 10.61 5.86 -7.85
N TYR A 231 9.49 6.57 -8.00
CA TYR A 231 9.35 7.75 -8.85
C TYR A 231 9.41 9.07 -8.06
N ASP A 232 9.94 9.06 -6.84
CA ASP A 232 10.05 10.23 -5.94
C ASP A 232 8.69 10.90 -5.66
N ARG A 233 7.67 10.06 -5.45
CA ARG A 233 6.30 10.46 -5.10
C ARG A 233 5.85 9.78 -3.81
N ALA A 234 4.83 10.36 -3.19
CA ALA A 234 4.11 9.75 -2.09
C ALA A 234 2.80 9.13 -2.59
N ALA A 235 2.41 7.99 -2.02
CA ALA A 235 1.12 7.38 -2.24
C ALA A 235 0.55 6.83 -0.94
N LEU A 236 -0.77 6.95 -0.77
CA LEU A 236 -1.56 6.38 0.31
C LEU A 236 -2.67 5.56 -0.34
N SER A 237 -2.92 4.34 0.10
CA SER A 237 -3.94 3.53 -0.56
C SER A 237 -4.66 2.56 0.35
N VAL A 238 -5.89 2.21 -0.02
CA VAL A 238 -6.73 1.30 0.74
C VAL A 238 -7.64 0.52 -0.18
N VAL A 239 -7.88 -0.74 0.16
CA VAL A 239 -8.93 -1.56 -0.45
C VAL A 239 -10.20 -1.43 0.40
N GLN A 240 -11.25 -0.85 -0.18
CA GLN A 240 -12.59 -0.71 0.39
C GLN A 240 -13.58 -1.57 -0.40
N GLY A 241 -13.91 -2.75 0.12
CA GLY A 241 -14.78 -3.70 -0.57
C GLY A 241 -14.15 -4.16 -1.90
N SER A 242 -14.82 -3.85 -3.02
CA SER A 242 -14.32 -4.14 -4.38
C SER A 242 -13.53 -2.98 -5.00
N MET A 243 -13.30 -1.89 -4.27
CA MET A 243 -12.58 -0.73 -4.77
C MET A 243 -11.21 -0.60 -4.13
N LEU A 244 -10.21 -0.31 -4.96
CA LEU A 244 -8.90 0.18 -4.56
C LEU A 244 -8.89 1.69 -4.77
N VAL A 245 -8.70 2.43 -3.68
CA VAL A 245 -8.59 3.90 -3.68
C VAL A 245 -7.15 4.24 -3.36
N ALA A 246 -6.48 4.99 -4.24
CA ALA A 246 -5.14 5.49 -4.00
C ALA A 246 -5.08 7.01 -4.17
N ILE A 247 -4.40 7.68 -3.24
CA ILE A 247 -4.08 9.10 -3.27
C ILE A 247 -2.61 9.20 -3.60
N VAL A 248 -2.26 9.95 -4.64
CA VAL A 248 -0.90 10.10 -5.14
C VAL A 248 -0.49 11.57 -5.16
N SER A 249 0.75 11.86 -4.77
CA SER A 249 1.27 13.22 -4.83
C SER A 249 1.50 13.67 -6.27
N GLY A 250 1.02 14.87 -6.61
CA GLY A 250 1.14 15.47 -7.94
C GLY A 250 0.09 14.95 -8.94
N PRO A 251 0.15 15.43 -10.19
CA PRO A 251 -0.72 14.99 -11.27
C PRO A 251 -0.36 13.58 -11.76
N ILE A 252 -1.37 12.85 -12.24
CA ILE A 252 -1.20 11.54 -12.88
C ILE A 252 -1.31 11.75 -14.38
N VAL A 253 -0.24 11.47 -15.12
CA VAL A 253 -0.22 11.49 -16.58
C VAL A 253 -0.25 10.05 -17.08
N THR A 254 -1.25 9.70 -17.88
CA THR A 254 -1.51 8.30 -18.25
C THR A 254 -0.45 7.68 -19.17
N SER A 255 0.35 8.52 -19.82
CA SER A 255 1.39 8.12 -20.79
C SER A 255 2.81 8.17 -20.24
N ASP A 256 3.03 8.61 -18.99
CA ASP A 256 4.36 8.60 -18.38
C ASP A 256 4.65 7.27 -17.67
N ASP A 257 5.93 7.02 -17.38
CA ASP A 257 6.39 5.76 -16.77
C ASP A 257 5.72 5.50 -15.41
N PHE A 258 5.47 6.57 -14.64
CA PHE A 258 4.82 6.48 -13.34
C PHE A 258 3.34 6.06 -13.48
N GLY A 259 2.58 6.70 -14.38
CA GLY A 259 1.18 6.39 -14.64
C GLY A 259 0.99 4.98 -15.17
N LEU A 260 1.88 4.51 -16.06
CA LEU A 260 1.89 3.13 -16.55
C LEU A 260 2.20 2.12 -15.44
N ALA A 261 3.21 2.40 -14.60
CA ALA A 261 3.56 1.54 -13.47
C ALA A 261 2.43 1.50 -12.42
N LEU A 262 1.82 2.65 -12.13
CA LEU A 262 0.70 2.76 -11.20
C LEU A 262 -0.51 1.97 -11.69
N LEU A 263 -0.84 2.06 -12.98
CA LEU A 263 -1.95 1.33 -13.60
C LEU A 263 -1.78 -0.20 -13.51
N GLY A 264 -0.54 -0.69 -13.49
CA GLY A 264 -0.21 -2.10 -13.33
C GLY A 264 -0.67 -2.72 -12.01
N HIS A 265 -0.97 -1.89 -11.00
CA HIS A 265 -1.48 -2.35 -9.69
C HIS A 265 -3.00 -2.51 -9.64
N PHE A 266 -3.72 -2.13 -10.70
CA PHE A 266 -5.18 -2.27 -10.77
C PHE A 266 -5.56 -3.49 -11.60
N ALA A 267 -6.69 -4.12 -11.26
CA ALA A 267 -7.24 -5.20 -12.06
C ALA A 267 -7.56 -4.74 -13.49
N ASP A 268 -7.74 -5.70 -14.41
CA ASP A 268 -8.19 -5.46 -15.78
C ASP A 268 -9.69 -5.11 -15.81
N ALA A 269 -9.99 -3.94 -15.27
CA ALA A 269 -11.31 -3.35 -15.08
C ALA A 269 -11.18 -1.81 -15.23
N PRO A 270 -12.29 -1.06 -15.30
CA PRO A 270 -12.24 0.40 -15.35
C PRO A 270 -11.42 1.01 -14.21
N VAL A 271 -10.63 2.02 -14.56
CA VAL A 271 -9.82 2.81 -13.60
C VAL A 271 -10.06 4.28 -13.89
N VAL A 272 -10.39 5.04 -12.85
CA VAL A 272 -10.78 6.44 -12.94
C VAL A 272 -9.81 7.31 -12.16
N ILE A 273 -9.41 8.43 -12.76
CA ILE A 273 -8.54 9.45 -12.15
C ILE A 273 -9.37 10.72 -11.89
N GLY A 274 -9.41 11.19 -10.64
CA GLY A 274 -9.99 12.48 -10.27
C GLY A 274 -9.11 13.68 -10.65
N PRO A 275 -9.59 14.92 -10.48
CA PRO A 275 -8.76 16.11 -10.67
C PRO A 275 -7.60 16.17 -9.68
N THR A 276 -6.48 16.78 -10.08
CA THR A 276 -5.37 17.09 -9.17
C THR A 276 -5.73 18.29 -8.31
N MET A 277 -5.69 18.10 -7.01
CA MET A 277 -6.00 19.13 -6.01
C MET A 277 -4.71 19.72 -5.43
N PRO A 278 -4.74 20.98 -4.94
CA PRO A 278 -3.53 21.66 -4.49
C PRO A 278 -2.90 21.05 -3.23
N ASN A 279 -3.67 20.31 -2.43
CA ASN A 279 -3.19 19.68 -1.19
C ASN A 279 -4.07 18.50 -0.78
N LEU A 280 -3.63 17.76 0.25
CA LEU A 280 -4.33 16.57 0.76
C LEU A 280 -5.74 16.88 1.31
N THR A 281 -5.94 18.04 1.94
CA THR A 281 -7.26 18.44 2.48
C THR A 281 -8.26 18.67 1.35
N ALA A 282 -7.82 19.27 0.24
CA ALA A 282 -8.65 19.49 -0.95
C ALA A 282 -8.86 18.20 -1.77
N ALA A 283 -8.09 17.14 -1.54
CA ALA A 283 -8.19 15.87 -2.27
C ALA A 283 -9.56 15.19 -2.12
N HIS A 284 -10.38 15.59 -1.16
CA HIS A 284 -11.79 15.16 -1.07
C HIS A 284 -12.56 15.42 -2.37
N ALA A 285 -12.32 16.56 -3.04
CA ALA A 285 -12.95 16.84 -4.33
C ALA A 285 -12.49 15.85 -5.42
N SER A 286 -11.20 15.51 -5.43
CA SER A 286 -10.65 14.48 -6.31
C SER A 286 -11.31 13.12 -6.09
N ALA A 287 -11.45 12.72 -4.82
CA ALA A 287 -12.09 11.46 -4.44
C ALA A 287 -13.57 11.43 -4.84
N THR A 288 -14.31 12.49 -4.55
CA THR A 288 -15.74 12.59 -4.87
C THR A 288 -15.99 12.47 -6.37
N GLU A 289 -15.23 13.21 -7.17
CA GLU A 289 -15.34 13.14 -8.62
C GLU A 289 -14.93 11.77 -9.19
N ALA A 290 -13.84 11.19 -8.69
CA ALA A 290 -13.38 9.88 -9.12
C ALA A 290 -14.39 8.78 -8.76
N MET A 291 -15.00 8.82 -7.58
CA MET A 291 -16.04 7.87 -7.17
C MET A 291 -17.31 8.02 -8.02
N ALA A 292 -17.76 9.25 -8.26
CA ALA A 292 -18.92 9.51 -9.12
C ALA A 292 -18.68 9.03 -10.56
N ALA A 293 -17.47 9.25 -11.08
CA ALA A 293 -17.06 8.72 -12.38
C ALA A 293 -16.97 7.18 -12.38
N MET A 294 -16.42 6.56 -11.33
CA MET A 294 -16.36 5.10 -11.22
C MET A 294 -17.76 4.48 -11.21
N ALA A 295 -18.73 5.12 -10.56
CA ALA A 295 -20.13 4.69 -10.56
C ALA A 295 -20.86 4.91 -11.90
N ALA A 296 -20.28 5.68 -12.83
CA ALA A 296 -20.90 6.07 -14.09
C ALA A 296 -20.14 5.54 -15.33
N VAL A 297 -18.93 4.98 -15.16
CA VAL A 297 -18.04 4.58 -16.27
C VAL A 297 -18.64 3.52 -17.18
N ASP A 298 -19.51 2.65 -16.65
CA ASP A 298 -20.24 1.64 -17.43
C ASP A 298 -21.17 2.27 -18.50
N GLY A 299 -21.53 3.55 -18.35
CA GLY A 299 -22.24 4.32 -19.36
C GLY A 299 -21.41 4.62 -20.62
N TRP A 300 -20.09 4.43 -20.56
CA TRP A 300 -19.17 4.51 -21.71
C TRP A 300 -18.31 3.24 -21.80
N PRO A 301 -18.82 2.15 -22.42
CA PRO A 301 -18.14 0.85 -22.47
C PRO A 301 -16.73 0.87 -23.07
N ASN A 302 -16.44 1.83 -23.95
CA ASN A 302 -15.14 2.00 -24.59
C ASN A 302 -14.32 3.14 -23.96
N ALA A 303 -14.58 3.50 -22.71
CA ALA A 303 -13.78 4.49 -22.00
C ALA A 303 -12.30 4.04 -21.95
N PRO A 304 -11.34 4.98 -22.10
CA PRO A 304 -9.92 4.65 -21.99
C PRO A 304 -9.59 4.13 -20.59
N ARG A 305 -8.53 3.32 -20.49
CA ARG A 305 -8.04 2.81 -19.21
C ARG A 305 -6.62 3.36 -18.95
N PRO A 306 -6.43 4.23 -17.96
CA PRO A 306 -7.44 4.87 -17.10
C PRO A 306 -8.17 6.02 -17.82
N VAL A 307 -9.32 6.45 -17.27
CA VAL A 307 -10.09 7.61 -17.74
C VAL A 307 -10.14 8.70 -16.67
N HIS A 308 -10.02 9.97 -17.06
CA HIS A 308 -10.20 11.08 -16.13
C HIS A 308 -11.69 11.33 -15.85
N SER A 309 -12.03 11.69 -14.61
CA SER A 309 -13.41 11.96 -14.18
C SER A 309 -14.11 13.05 -15.00
N VAL A 310 -13.34 14.00 -15.56
CA VAL A 310 -13.82 15.08 -16.43
C VAL A 310 -14.23 14.59 -17.82
N GLU A 311 -13.75 13.44 -18.26
CA GLU A 311 -14.17 12.83 -19.53
C GLU A 311 -15.52 12.13 -19.43
N LEU A 312 -16.01 11.88 -18.20
CA LEU A 312 -17.26 11.18 -17.89
C LEU A 312 -18.38 12.13 -17.45
N LEU A 313 -18.26 13.44 -17.72
CA LEU A 313 -19.27 14.42 -17.32
C LEU A 313 -20.71 14.07 -17.75
N PRO A 314 -20.97 13.60 -18.99
CA PRO A 314 -22.32 13.22 -19.40
C PRO A 314 -22.86 12.04 -18.59
N GLU A 315 -22.07 10.97 -18.44
CA GLU A 315 -22.47 9.76 -17.72
C GLU A 315 -22.72 10.09 -16.25
N ARG A 316 -21.82 10.85 -15.62
CA ARG A 316 -21.97 11.32 -14.24
C ARG A 316 -23.25 12.14 -14.06
N ALA A 317 -23.51 13.10 -14.95
CA ALA A 317 -24.72 13.92 -14.90
C ALA A 317 -26.00 13.09 -15.05
N LEU A 318 -26.01 12.12 -15.98
CA LEU A 318 -27.12 11.20 -16.16
C LEU A 318 -27.32 10.25 -14.96
N ASN A 319 -26.24 9.92 -14.26
CA ASN A 319 -26.25 9.15 -13.02
C ASN A 319 -26.60 10.00 -11.78
N GLY A 320 -26.96 11.28 -11.96
CA GLY A 320 -27.43 12.16 -10.89
C GLY A 320 -26.35 13.00 -10.19
N ASP A 321 -25.10 13.01 -10.68
CA ASP A 321 -24.03 13.84 -10.13
C ASP A 321 -24.25 15.33 -10.46
N HIS A 322 -24.62 16.11 -9.44
CA HIS A 322 -24.85 17.54 -9.59
C HIS A 322 -23.58 18.36 -9.84
N SER A 323 -22.42 17.86 -9.39
CA SER A 323 -21.13 18.51 -9.67
C SER A 323 -20.80 18.41 -11.15
N ALA A 324 -21.10 17.28 -11.80
CA ALA A 324 -20.93 17.12 -13.24
C ALA A 324 -21.87 18.03 -14.04
N ILE A 325 -23.13 18.19 -13.59
CA ILE A 325 -24.08 19.16 -14.19
C ILE A 325 -23.50 20.58 -14.12
N THR A 326 -23.00 20.98 -12.95
CA THR A 326 -22.37 22.30 -12.75
C THR A 326 -21.16 22.47 -13.67
N ALA A 327 -20.29 21.45 -13.74
CA ALA A 327 -19.11 21.46 -14.61
C ALA A 327 -19.49 21.58 -16.10
N LEU A 328 -20.50 20.85 -16.59
CA LEU A 328 -20.99 20.99 -17.97
C LEU A 328 -21.48 22.42 -18.25
N ILE A 329 -22.17 23.04 -17.29
CA ILE A 329 -22.67 24.40 -17.44
C ILE A 329 -21.52 25.41 -17.49
N ASP A 330 -20.60 25.33 -16.55
CA ASP A 330 -19.54 26.32 -16.40
C ASP A 330 -18.46 26.20 -17.49
N THR A 331 -18.16 24.97 -17.94
CA THR A 331 -17.11 24.71 -18.93
C THR A 331 -17.60 24.67 -20.37
N LEU A 332 -18.88 24.40 -20.63
CA LEU A 332 -19.41 24.26 -21.99
C LEU A 332 -20.55 25.24 -22.27
N VAL A 333 -21.61 25.26 -21.44
CA VAL A 333 -22.81 26.07 -21.71
C VAL A 333 -22.52 27.57 -21.63
N ARG A 334 -21.89 28.04 -20.55
CA ARG A 334 -21.58 29.47 -20.38
C ARG A 334 -20.58 29.98 -21.42
N PRO A 335 -19.48 29.28 -21.75
CA PRO A 335 -18.59 29.71 -22.83
C PRO A 335 -19.28 29.79 -24.19
N LEU A 336 -20.13 28.81 -24.52
CA LEU A 336 -20.93 28.85 -25.75
C LEU A 336 -21.89 30.04 -25.80
N ALA A 337 -22.60 30.31 -24.69
CA ALA A 337 -23.50 31.46 -24.61
C ALA A 337 -22.76 32.81 -24.78
N LYS A 338 -21.56 32.95 -24.18
CA LYS A 338 -20.70 34.12 -24.35
C LYS A 338 -20.19 34.30 -25.78
N GLY A 339 -19.99 33.21 -26.52
CA GLY A 339 -19.60 33.22 -27.93
C GLY A 339 -20.69 33.71 -28.89
N GLY A 340 -21.92 33.90 -28.38
CA GLY A 340 -23.05 34.45 -29.11
C GLY A 340 -24.08 33.39 -29.53
N PRO A 341 -25.36 33.79 -29.69
CA PRO A 341 -26.47 32.85 -29.89
C PRO A 341 -26.33 32.00 -31.16
N THR A 342 -25.68 32.55 -32.19
CA THR A 342 -25.48 31.84 -33.47
C THR A 342 -24.62 30.59 -33.36
N LEU A 343 -23.68 30.52 -32.39
CA LEU A 343 -22.85 29.33 -32.19
C LEU A 343 -23.69 28.20 -31.59
N ALA A 344 -24.49 28.49 -30.56
CA ALA A 344 -25.40 27.51 -29.96
C ALA A 344 -26.39 26.95 -31.00
N THR A 345 -27.04 27.82 -31.77
CA THR A 345 -27.94 27.39 -32.85
C THR A 345 -27.22 26.55 -33.91
N THR A 346 -25.99 26.91 -34.27
CA THR A 346 -25.21 26.14 -35.26
C THR A 346 -24.86 24.75 -34.72
N LEU A 347 -24.46 24.65 -33.45
CA LEU A 347 -24.15 23.38 -32.80
C LEU A 347 -25.37 22.47 -32.74
N GLU A 348 -26.51 22.98 -32.29
CA GLU A 348 -27.76 22.21 -32.20
C GLU A 348 -28.17 21.69 -33.58
N THR A 349 -28.23 22.58 -34.58
CA THR A 349 -28.60 22.22 -35.96
C THR A 349 -27.62 21.22 -36.57
N TYR A 350 -26.32 21.39 -36.33
CA TYR A 350 -25.31 20.47 -36.81
C TYR A 350 -25.47 19.05 -36.23
N LEU A 351 -25.71 18.97 -34.92
CA LEU A 351 -25.91 17.69 -34.25
C LEU A 351 -27.26 17.06 -34.66
N ASP A 352 -28.32 17.85 -34.89
CA ASP A 352 -29.63 17.38 -35.37
C ASP A 352 -29.57 16.86 -36.81
N ALA A 353 -28.71 17.47 -37.63
CA ALA A 353 -28.38 17.02 -38.98
C ALA A 353 -27.44 15.79 -39.01
N GLY A 354 -27.26 15.08 -37.88
CA GLY A 354 -26.42 13.90 -37.78
C GLY A 354 -24.92 14.17 -38.00
N GLY A 355 -24.45 15.39 -37.71
CA GLY A 355 -23.07 15.79 -37.93
C GLY A 355 -22.74 16.16 -39.38
N SER A 356 -23.75 16.40 -40.22
CA SER A 356 -23.56 16.81 -41.62
C SER A 356 -23.45 18.32 -41.77
N VAL A 357 -22.27 18.78 -42.21
CA VAL A 357 -22.01 20.20 -42.51
C VAL A 357 -22.93 20.71 -43.62
N GLU A 358 -23.14 19.92 -44.68
CA GLU A 358 -23.96 20.31 -45.83
C GLU A 358 -25.45 20.43 -45.48
N ALA A 359 -25.96 19.50 -44.68
CA ALA A 359 -27.34 19.56 -44.22
C ALA A 359 -27.57 20.72 -43.24
N CYS A 360 -26.64 20.92 -42.29
CA CYS A 360 -26.67 22.06 -41.38
C CYS A 360 -26.61 23.41 -42.11
N ALA A 361 -25.75 23.53 -43.13
CA ALA A 361 -25.63 24.73 -43.95
C ALA A 361 -26.94 25.06 -44.67
N ARG A 362 -27.59 24.04 -45.24
CA ARG A 362 -28.88 24.17 -45.92
C ARG A 362 -30.00 24.60 -44.95
N GLU A 363 -30.04 24.02 -43.77
CA GLU A 363 -31.05 24.33 -42.74
C GLU A 363 -30.89 25.73 -42.16
N LEU A 364 -29.64 26.19 -41.98
CA LEU A 364 -29.33 27.53 -41.50
C LEU A 364 -29.27 28.60 -42.61
N PHE A 365 -29.46 28.22 -43.87
CA PHE A 365 -29.32 29.09 -45.05
C PHE A 365 -27.98 29.84 -45.09
N ILE A 366 -26.88 29.16 -44.76
CA ILE A 366 -25.51 29.69 -44.79
C ILE A 366 -24.59 28.82 -45.63
N HIS A 367 -23.39 29.31 -45.93
CA HIS A 367 -22.39 28.54 -46.66
C HIS A 367 -21.76 27.44 -45.76
N PRO A 368 -21.43 26.24 -46.28
CA PRO A 368 -20.75 25.18 -45.53
C PRO A 368 -19.47 25.62 -44.81
N ASN A 369 -18.68 26.49 -45.43
CA ASN A 369 -17.49 27.08 -44.79
C ASN A 369 -17.81 27.88 -43.52
N THR A 370 -18.96 28.58 -43.48
CA THR A 370 -19.39 29.31 -42.28
C THR A 370 -19.75 28.34 -41.16
N VAL A 371 -20.39 27.20 -41.48
CA VAL A 371 -20.62 26.13 -40.50
C VAL A 371 -19.29 25.61 -39.95
N ARG A 372 -18.34 25.24 -40.81
CA ARG A 372 -17.00 24.77 -40.40
C ARG A 372 -16.28 25.78 -39.51
N TYR A 373 -16.33 27.06 -39.87
CA TYR A 373 -15.76 28.14 -39.07
C TYR A 373 -16.41 28.21 -37.68
N ARG A 374 -17.74 28.14 -37.59
CA ARG A 374 -18.46 28.17 -36.31
C ARG A 374 -18.18 26.93 -35.46
N LEU A 375 -18.12 25.74 -36.06
CA LEU A 375 -17.75 24.49 -35.36
C LEU A 375 -16.32 24.56 -34.81
N LYS A 376 -15.37 25.08 -35.60
CA LYS A 376 -14.02 25.36 -35.12
C LYS A 376 -14.05 26.34 -33.94
N LYS A 377 -14.87 27.41 -34.03
CA LYS A 377 -14.98 28.38 -32.94
C LYS A 377 -15.59 27.79 -31.67
N ILE A 378 -16.55 26.89 -31.81
CA ILE A 378 -17.11 26.11 -30.69
C ILE A 378 -16.01 25.28 -30.03
N ALA A 379 -15.20 24.57 -30.82
CA ALA A 379 -14.09 23.79 -30.30
C ALA A 379 -13.07 24.66 -29.55
N GLU A 380 -12.72 25.83 -30.09
CA GLU A 380 -11.84 26.80 -29.41
C GLU A 380 -12.40 27.31 -28.07
N LEU A 381 -13.71 27.52 -27.97
CA LEU A 381 -14.35 28.07 -26.77
C LEU A 381 -14.60 27.01 -25.67
N THR A 382 -14.81 25.76 -26.06
CA THR A 382 -15.25 24.69 -25.15
C THR A 382 -14.18 23.63 -24.90
N GLY A 383 -13.13 23.59 -25.73
CA GLY A 383 -12.15 22.51 -25.75
C GLY A 383 -12.69 21.18 -26.29
N ARG A 384 -13.88 21.18 -26.91
CA ARG A 384 -14.56 19.97 -27.41
C ARG A 384 -14.85 20.10 -28.90
N ASP A 385 -14.37 19.18 -29.73
CA ASP A 385 -14.58 19.21 -31.18
C ASP A 385 -15.92 18.56 -31.56
N PRO A 386 -16.91 19.33 -32.07
CA PRO A 386 -18.21 18.77 -32.45
C PRO A 386 -18.14 17.67 -33.52
N THR A 387 -17.06 17.64 -34.31
CA THR A 387 -16.88 16.66 -35.38
C THR A 387 -16.41 15.30 -34.85
N HIS A 388 -15.90 15.25 -33.62
CA HIS A 388 -15.54 14.02 -32.94
C HIS A 388 -16.75 13.43 -32.24
N SER A 389 -17.07 12.14 -32.45
CA SER A 389 -18.32 11.55 -31.95
C SER A 389 -18.49 11.65 -30.43
N ARG A 390 -17.41 11.45 -29.67
CA ARG A 390 -17.43 11.57 -28.20
C ARG A 390 -17.73 13.00 -27.75
N ASP A 391 -17.02 13.97 -28.30
CA ASP A 391 -17.19 15.38 -27.95
C ASP A 391 -18.54 15.93 -28.41
N GLY A 392 -19.04 15.50 -29.58
CA GLY A 392 -20.40 15.79 -30.04
C GLY A 392 -21.47 15.29 -29.08
N TYR A 393 -21.29 14.10 -28.50
CA TYR A 393 -22.17 13.59 -27.44
C TYR A 393 -22.09 14.43 -26.15
N VAL A 394 -20.88 14.78 -25.69
CA VAL A 394 -20.68 15.66 -24.52
C VAL A 394 -21.40 17.00 -24.73
N LEU A 395 -21.20 17.63 -25.88
CA LEU A 395 -21.82 18.90 -26.26
C LEU A 395 -23.35 18.80 -26.36
N ARG A 396 -23.88 17.69 -26.88
CA ARG A 396 -25.34 17.43 -26.93
C ARG A 396 -25.96 17.39 -25.54
N ILE A 397 -25.31 16.68 -24.62
CA ILE A 397 -25.79 16.57 -23.23
C ILE A 397 -25.67 17.92 -22.53
N ALA A 398 -24.57 18.64 -22.71
CA ALA A 398 -24.39 19.99 -22.17
C ALA A 398 -25.49 20.96 -22.64
N ALA A 399 -25.83 20.97 -23.94
CA ALA A 399 -26.91 21.80 -24.47
C ALA A 399 -28.27 21.47 -23.83
N THR A 400 -28.54 20.18 -23.63
CA THR A 400 -29.77 19.70 -22.97
C THR A 400 -29.83 20.12 -21.50
N VAL A 401 -28.72 19.96 -20.77
CA VAL A 401 -28.57 20.43 -19.38
C VAL A 401 -28.80 21.94 -19.29
N GLY A 402 -28.20 22.72 -20.19
CA GLY A 402 -28.37 24.17 -20.27
C GLY A 402 -29.85 24.56 -20.34
N ARG A 403 -30.61 23.98 -21.28
CA ARG A 403 -32.05 24.25 -21.42
C ARG A 403 -32.86 23.88 -20.18
N LEU A 404 -32.57 22.71 -19.57
CA LEU A 404 -33.26 22.27 -18.36
C LEU A 404 -33.02 23.19 -17.16
N THR A 405 -31.79 23.72 -17.02
CA THR A 405 -31.48 24.68 -15.94
C THR A 405 -32.07 26.06 -16.16
N HIS A 406 -32.10 26.56 -17.41
CA HIS A 406 -32.79 27.81 -17.74
C HIS A 406 -34.29 27.74 -17.42
N PHE A 407 -34.95 26.64 -17.80
CA PHE A 407 -36.38 26.43 -17.52
C PHE A 407 -36.70 26.42 -16.02
N LYS A 408 -35.85 25.77 -15.20
CA LYS A 408 -36.01 25.78 -13.73
C LYS A 408 -35.91 27.19 -13.15
N ASN A 409 -34.94 27.99 -13.60
CA ASN A 409 -34.73 29.35 -13.10
C ASN A 409 -35.90 30.29 -13.48
N GLU A 410 -36.44 30.19 -14.69
CA GLU A 410 -37.60 30.98 -15.12
C GLU A 410 -38.88 30.61 -14.37
N THR A 411 -39.08 29.32 -14.07
CA THR A 411 -40.25 28.84 -13.32
C THR A 411 -40.20 29.26 -11.85
N SER A 412 -39.02 29.21 -11.21
CA SER A 412 -38.84 29.71 -9.84
C SER A 412 -38.98 31.24 -9.76
N SER A 413 -38.51 31.99 -10.75
CA SER A 413 -38.68 33.46 -10.78
C SER A 413 -40.12 33.92 -11.04
N ARG A 414 -41.00 33.07 -11.58
CA ARG A 414 -42.42 33.36 -11.77
C ARG A 414 -43.29 32.97 -10.56
N ALA A 415 -42.75 32.19 -9.63
CA ALA A 415 -43.44 31.71 -8.44
C ALA A 415 -43.16 32.55 -7.18
N THR A 416 -42.21 33.47 -7.26
CA THR A 416 -41.95 34.58 -6.30
C THR A 416 -42.52 35.87 -6.85
#